data_AF-A0AAP4C2X7-F1
#
_entry.id   AF-A0AAP4C2X7-F1
#
_cell.length_a   1.000
_cell.length_b   1.000
_cell.length_c   1.000
_cell.angle_alpha   90.00
_cell.angle_beta   90.00
_cell.angle_gamma   90.00
#
_symmetry.space_group_name_H-M   'P 1'
#
loop_
_entity.id
_entity.type
_entity.pdbx_description
1 polymer ?
#
loop_
_entity_poly.entity_id
_entity_poly.type
_entity_poly.pdbx_seq_one_letter_code
_entity_poly.pdbx_strand_id
1 'polypeptide(L)'
;MRMFARPALACAGAVLSATLLAGCADHVVTEPSAEASDRKSVDIVVDPDDTDQVVLGEIYRQTLARAGREATVLKEDKYQSHGDKGRSLNPEGNFYVGCTGDFLNFLNPSEARDISQDYKKAEEDTQPGGEDFLARTHIALMSSLPTDLATVEPSGAYGCEDAEPELPENFVVVYQKGLFDREEEIAFASLTKFITQKDLSDLAEDAEEKGSVEKAVREWMQSSGGDIVDSEGDSASTGGSDLTSS
;
A
#
# COMPACT_ATOMS: atom_id res chain seq x y z
N MET A 1 -77.87 37.86 21.06
CA MET A 1 -79.05 36.97 21.00
C MET A 1 -78.63 35.72 20.24
N ARG A 2 -78.54 34.56 20.93
CA ARG A 2 -79.36 33.34 20.72
C ARG A 2 -79.31 32.84 19.25
N MET A 3 -78.61 31.77 18.92
CA MET A 3 -78.81 30.33 19.22
C MET A 3 -79.34 29.60 17.97
N PHE A 4 -78.64 28.52 17.56
CA PHE A 4 -79.11 27.33 16.81
C PHE A 4 -79.74 27.54 15.40
N ALA A 5 -79.63 26.68 14.39
CA ALA A 5 -79.19 25.29 14.26
C ALA A 5 -78.76 25.01 12.79
N ARG A 6 -78.01 23.92 12.59
CA ARG A 6 -77.76 23.27 11.29
C ARG A 6 -79.04 22.67 10.69
N PRO A 7 -79.03 22.35 9.39
CA PRO A 7 -79.08 20.93 9.07
C PRO A 7 -78.05 20.50 8.01
N ALA A 8 -77.69 19.22 8.11
CA ALA A 8 -76.78 18.51 7.22
C ALA A 8 -77.50 18.08 5.94
N LEU A 9 -76.76 18.01 4.83
CA LEU A 9 -77.06 17.08 3.75
C LEU A 9 -75.74 16.53 3.19
N ALA A 10 -75.64 15.20 3.22
CA ALA A 10 -74.51 14.42 2.73
C ALA A 10 -74.62 14.23 1.21
N CYS A 11 -73.51 14.39 0.50
CA CYS A 11 -73.31 13.83 -0.84
C CYS A 11 -71.94 13.15 -0.86
N ALA A 12 -71.99 11.82 -0.89
CA ALA A 12 -70.85 10.96 -1.14
C ALA A 12 -70.43 11.09 -2.61
N GLY A 13 -69.20 11.56 -2.85
CA GLY A 13 -68.56 11.56 -4.16
C GLY A 13 -67.43 10.53 -4.16
N ALA A 14 -67.57 9.49 -4.97
CA ALA A 14 -66.63 8.39 -5.10
C ALA A 14 -65.24 8.87 -5.57
N VAL A 15 -64.21 8.55 -4.79
CA VAL A 15 -62.80 8.73 -5.20
C VAL A 15 -62.41 7.52 -6.04
N LEU A 16 -62.16 7.74 -7.33
CA LEU A 16 -61.49 6.79 -8.22
C LEU A 16 -60.04 6.61 -7.75
N SER A 17 -59.78 5.52 -7.04
CA SER A 17 -58.41 5.08 -6.73
C SER A 17 -57.77 4.51 -8.01
N ALA A 18 -56.92 5.31 -8.65
CA ALA A 18 -55.96 4.79 -9.62
C ALA A 18 -54.90 3.97 -8.86
N THR A 19 -54.96 2.65 -8.97
CA THR A 19 -53.88 1.76 -8.52
C THR A 19 -52.68 1.95 -9.44
N LEU A 20 -51.72 2.77 -9.00
CA LEU A 20 -50.37 2.77 -9.54
C LEU A 20 -49.71 1.44 -9.18
N LEU A 21 -49.43 0.60 -10.18
CA LEU A 21 -48.52 -0.53 -10.05
C LEU A 21 -47.10 0.04 -9.87
N ALA A 22 -46.74 0.35 -8.63
CA ALA A 22 -45.34 0.52 -8.26
C ALA A 22 -44.68 -0.85 -8.38
N GLY A 23 -43.98 -1.08 -9.49
CA GLY A 23 -43.08 -2.21 -9.60
C GLY A 23 -41.97 -2.06 -8.55
N CYS A 24 -41.98 -2.93 -7.55
CA CYS A 24 -40.80 -3.19 -6.75
C CYS A 24 -39.77 -3.81 -7.69
N ALA A 25 -38.91 -2.98 -8.29
CA ALA A 25 -37.60 -3.47 -8.63
C ALA A 25 -36.98 -3.89 -7.29
N ASP A 26 -36.79 -5.19 -7.11
CA ASP A 26 -35.95 -5.75 -6.06
C ASP A 26 -34.60 -5.03 -6.15
N HIS A 27 -34.43 -3.98 -5.36
CA HIS A 27 -33.12 -3.51 -5.03
C HIS A 27 -32.57 -4.63 -4.16
N VAL A 28 -31.86 -5.56 -4.80
CA VAL A 28 -30.90 -6.39 -4.09
C VAL A 28 -29.95 -5.37 -3.48
N VAL A 29 -30.22 -5.03 -2.22
CA VAL A 29 -29.22 -4.45 -1.35
C VAL A 29 -28.25 -5.59 -1.19
N THR A 30 -27.19 -5.58 -1.99
CA THR A 30 -26.00 -6.34 -1.68
C THR A 30 -25.55 -5.78 -0.34
N GLU A 31 -25.94 -6.43 0.75
CA GLU A 31 -25.34 -6.17 2.05
C GLU A 31 -23.83 -6.24 1.81
N PRO A 32 -23.03 -5.21 2.16
CA PRO A 32 -21.59 -5.35 2.08
C PRO A 32 -21.25 -6.60 2.89
N SER A 33 -20.61 -7.56 2.20
CA SER A 33 -20.26 -8.85 2.78
C SER A 33 -19.70 -8.63 4.18
N ALA A 34 -20.21 -9.37 5.17
CA ALA A 34 -19.73 -9.32 6.55
C ALA A 34 -18.19 -9.55 6.65
N GLU A 35 -17.58 -10.09 5.58
CA GLU A 35 -16.14 -10.24 5.36
C GLU A 35 -15.35 -8.91 5.28
N ALA A 36 -15.99 -7.77 5.02
CA ALA A 36 -15.32 -6.47 4.93
C ALA A 36 -15.18 -5.77 6.30
N SER A 37 -16.01 -6.12 7.28
CA SER A 37 -16.10 -5.39 8.56
C SER A 37 -15.09 -5.85 9.63
N ASP A 38 -14.40 -6.99 9.43
CA ASP A 38 -13.44 -7.55 10.41
C ASP A 38 -11.96 -7.39 9.97
N ARG A 39 -11.69 -6.75 8.83
CA ARG A 39 -10.31 -6.51 8.36
C ARG A 39 -9.70 -5.34 9.13
N LYS A 40 -8.46 -5.50 9.61
CA LYS A 40 -7.71 -4.40 10.25
C LYS A 40 -7.54 -3.22 9.28
N SER A 41 -7.62 -1.98 9.77
CA SER A 41 -7.20 -0.81 9.00
C SER A 41 -5.75 -0.95 8.56
N VAL A 42 -5.42 -0.44 7.37
CA VAL A 42 -4.02 -0.35 6.92
C VAL A 42 -3.50 1.03 7.26
N ASP A 43 -2.52 1.07 8.16
CA ASP A 43 -1.94 2.31 8.67
C ASP A 43 -0.48 2.38 8.19
N ILE A 44 -0.28 3.18 7.14
CA ILE A 44 0.96 3.32 6.36
C ILE A 44 1.84 4.38 7.01
N VAL A 45 2.91 3.98 7.67
CA VAL A 45 3.88 4.90 8.29
C VAL A 45 4.95 5.28 7.28
N VAL A 46 5.13 6.58 7.10
CA VAL A 46 6.14 7.21 6.25
C VAL A 46 6.89 8.27 7.04
N ASP A 47 8.17 8.46 6.75
CA ASP A 47 8.92 9.58 7.29
C ASP A 47 8.39 10.91 6.69
N PRO A 48 7.94 11.88 7.51
CA PRO A 48 7.43 13.16 7.01
C PRO A 48 8.47 14.01 6.28
N ASP A 49 9.76 13.82 6.58
CA ASP A 49 10.86 14.62 6.04
C ASP A 49 11.45 14.01 4.76
N ASP A 50 11.00 12.81 4.37
CA ASP A 50 11.36 12.12 3.13
C ASP A 50 10.19 12.18 2.13
N THR A 51 10.32 13.05 1.13
CA THR A 51 9.30 13.25 0.08
C THR A 51 9.01 11.97 -0.69
N ASP A 52 10.03 11.13 -0.96
CA ASP A 52 9.86 9.89 -1.72
C ASP A 52 9.05 8.88 -0.91
N GLN A 53 9.28 8.77 0.41
CA GLN A 53 8.45 7.95 1.29
C GLN A 53 7.00 8.46 1.35
N VAL A 54 6.78 9.78 1.40
CA VAL A 54 5.43 10.37 1.39
C VAL A 54 4.70 10.07 0.06
N VAL A 55 5.40 10.18 -1.06
CA VAL A 55 4.88 9.80 -2.39
C VAL A 55 4.54 8.32 -2.42
N LEU A 56 5.45 7.45 -2.01
CA LEU A 56 5.24 5.99 -1.94
C LEU A 56 4.05 5.62 -1.06
N GLY A 57 3.93 6.22 0.12
CA GLY A 57 2.79 5.98 1.02
C GLY A 57 1.45 6.32 0.36
N GLU A 58 1.39 7.43 -0.39
CA GLU A 58 0.19 7.80 -1.13
C GLU A 58 -0.08 6.86 -2.33
N ILE A 59 0.97 6.41 -3.02
CA ILE A 59 0.84 5.38 -4.06
C ILE A 59 0.22 4.11 -3.47
N TYR A 60 0.76 3.59 -2.37
CA TYR A 60 0.20 2.40 -1.73
C TYR A 60 -1.24 2.60 -1.28
N ARG A 61 -1.55 3.76 -0.67
CA ARG A 61 -2.91 4.10 -0.25
C ARG A 61 -3.89 4.05 -1.43
N GLN A 62 -3.55 4.64 -2.58
CA GLN A 62 -4.42 4.63 -3.75
C GLN A 62 -4.51 3.25 -4.41
N THR A 63 -3.44 2.46 -4.40
CA THR A 63 -3.43 1.07 -4.88
C THR A 63 -4.36 0.20 -4.04
N LEU A 64 -4.26 0.29 -2.71
CA LEU A 64 -5.15 -0.44 -1.78
C LEU A 64 -6.60 0.02 -1.95
N ALA A 65 -6.85 1.31 -2.13
CA ALA A 65 -8.19 1.83 -2.37
C ALA A 65 -8.82 1.26 -3.67
N ARG A 66 -8.02 1.06 -4.73
CA ARG A 66 -8.47 0.40 -5.97
C ARG A 66 -8.81 -1.08 -5.75
N ALA A 67 -8.14 -1.74 -4.81
CA ALA A 67 -8.45 -3.09 -4.36
C ALA A 67 -9.64 -3.16 -3.37
N GLY A 68 -10.28 -2.02 -3.06
CA GLY A 68 -11.38 -1.96 -2.10
C GLY A 68 -10.94 -1.95 -0.64
N ARG A 69 -9.65 -1.69 -0.36
CA ARG A 69 -9.06 -1.65 0.97
C ARG A 69 -8.80 -0.22 1.43
N GLU A 70 -9.41 0.17 2.55
CA GLU A 70 -9.12 1.46 3.17
C GLU A 70 -7.73 1.47 3.81
N ALA A 71 -6.98 2.54 3.54
CA ALA A 71 -5.66 2.77 4.08
C ALA A 71 -5.45 4.25 4.43
N THR A 72 -4.66 4.50 5.48
CA THR A 72 -4.32 5.84 5.97
C THR A 72 -2.82 6.04 5.94
N VAL A 73 -2.35 7.18 5.43
CA VAL A 73 -0.93 7.54 5.52
C VAL A 73 -0.70 8.31 6.81
N LEU A 74 0.14 7.76 7.68
CA LEU A 74 0.62 8.33 8.93
C LEU A 74 2.01 8.91 8.71
N LYS A 75 2.13 10.23 8.84
CA LYS A 75 3.39 10.96 8.70
C LYS A 75 4.06 11.06 10.07
N GLU A 76 4.65 9.96 10.51
CA GLU A 76 5.15 9.76 11.87
C GLU A 76 6.52 9.06 11.82
N ASP A 77 7.30 9.20 12.89
CA ASP A 77 8.55 8.44 13.02
C ASP A 77 8.27 6.94 12.95
N LYS A 78 9.01 6.22 12.10
CA LYS A 78 8.94 4.75 11.99
C LYS A 78 9.31 4.04 13.30
N TYR A 79 10.19 4.66 14.08
CA TYR A 79 10.79 4.05 15.26
C TYR A 79 10.40 4.83 16.51
N GLN A 80 9.71 4.16 17.43
CA GLN A 80 9.38 4.71 18.74
C GLN A 80 10.51 4.41 19.73
N SER A 81 11.05 5.45 20.39
CA SER A 81 12.02 5.31 21.47
C SER A 81 11.36 5.03 22.81
N HIS A 82 11.87 4.06 23.55
CA HIS A 82 11.42 3.67 24.90
C HIS A 82 12.45 4.03 25.97
N GLY A 83 13.24 5.09 25.72
CA GLY A 83 14.36 5.49 26.57
C GLY A 83 15.42 4.39 26.64
N ASP A 84 15.81 3.99 27.86
CA ASP A 84 16.84 2.96 28.08
C ASP A 84 16.43 1.55 27.61
N LYS A 85 15.15 1.34 27.25
CA LYS A 85 14.63 0.04 26.80
C LYS A 85 14.82 -0.20 25.29
N GLY A 86 15.43 0.74 24.58
CA GLY A 86 15.67 0.64 23.14
C GLY A 86 14.54 1.24 22.32
N ARG A 87 14.40 0.76 21.08
CA ARG A 87 13.43 1.26 20.09
C ARG A 87 12.53 0.12 19.59
N SER A 88 11.30 0.45 19.21
CA SER A 88 10.38 -0.46 18.50
C SER A 88 9.91 0.19 17.20
N LEU A 89 9.29 -0.58 16.31
CA LEU A 89 8.44 0.02 15.28
C LEU A 89 7.31 0.81 15.96
N ASN A 90 6.86 1.87 15.29
CA ASN A 90 5.77 2.70 15.78
C ASN A 90 4.47 1.89 15.83
N PRO A 91 3.86 1.69 17.02
CA PRO A 91 2.69 0.83 17.19
C PRO A 91 1.41 1.41 16.58
N GLU A 92 1.41 2.67 16.15
CA GLU A 92 0.28 3.28 15.44
C GLU A 92 0.16 2.79 14.00
N GLY A 93 1.24 2.23 13.45
CA GLY A 93 1.29 1.65 12.12
C GLY A 93 1.15 0.13 12.08
N ASN A 94 0.92 -0.37 10.87
CA ASN A 94 1.05 -1.79 10.56
C ASN A 94 1.60 -2.08 9.15
N PHE A 95 1.86 -1.01 8.39
CA PHE A 95 2.56 -1.01 7.12
C PHE A 95 3.60 0.11 7.12
N TYR A 96 4.88 -0.19 6.94
CA TYR A 96 5.97 0.77 7.12
C TYR A 96 6.77 0.91 5.82
N VAL A 97 6.88 2.13 5.29
CA VAL A 97 7.69 2.44 4.10
C VAL A 97 9.05 2.95 4.55
N GLY A 98 10.13 2.36 4.05
CA GLY A 98 11.48 2.78 4.38
C GLY A 98 12.50 2.19 3.43
N CYS A 99 13.77 2.19 3.82
CA CYS A 99 14.83 1.61 3.03
C CYS A 99 15.38 0.33 3.66
N THR A 100 15.94 -0.53 2.81
CA THR A 100 16.36 -1.88 3.19
C THR A 100 17.45 -1.88 4.26
N GLY A 101 18.44 -1.00 4.14
CA GLY A 101 19.53 -0.87 5.11
C GLY A 101 19.09 -0.22 6.42
N ASP A 102 18.20 0.78 6.36
CA ASP A 102 17.58 1.37 7.56
C ASP A 102 16.85 0.31 8.42
N PHE A 103 15.97 -0.47 7.80
CA PHE A 103 15.27 -1.55 8.51
C PHE A 103 16.24 -2.63 9.02
N LEU A 104 17.23 -3.01 8.23
CA LEU A 104 18.23 -3.99 8.67
C LEU A 104 19.03 -3.48 9.86
N ASN A 105 19.47 -2.22 9.84
CA ASN A 105 20.20 -1.62 10.96
C ASN A 105 19.35 -1.53 12.22
N PHE A 106 18.05 -1.26 12.08
CA PHE A 106 17.12 -1.28 13.20
C PHE A 106 16.96 -2.69 13.79
N LEU A 107 16.77 -3.72 12.95
CA LEU A 107 16.48 -5.10 13.38
C LEU A 107 17.71 -5.90 13.78
N ASN A 108 18.82 -5.69 13.07
CA ASN A 108 20.08 -6.39 13.22
C ASN A 108 21.28 -5.45 12.93
N PRO A 109 21.60 -4.54 13.87
CA PRO A 109 22.69 -3.57 13.70
C PRO A 109 24.07 -4.21 13.60
N SER A 110 24.24 -5.47 14.01
CA SER A 110 25.52 -6.17 13.84
C SER A 110 25.70 -6.56 12.38
N GLU A 111 24.72 -7.26 11.80
CA GLU A 111 24.75 -7.68 10.40
C GLU A 111 24.81 -6.46 9.47
N ALA A 112 24.06 -5.40 9.76
CA ALA A 112 24.13 -4.14 9.01
C ALA A 112 25.56 -3.57 8.94
N ARG A 113 26.28 -3.56 10.07
CA ARG A 113 27.67 -3.07 10.12
C ARG A 113 28.64 -4.00 9.39
N ASP A 114 28.43 -5.31 9.49
CA ASP A 114 29.28 -6.29 8.82
C ASP A 114 29.13 -6.18 7.29
N ILE A 115 27.89 -6.08 6.79
CA ILE A 115 27.62 -5.85 5.36
C ILE A 115 28.18 -4.49 4.92
N SER A 116 27.98 -3.43 5.71
CA SER A 116 28.51 -2.09 5.39
C SER A 116 30.04 -2.08 5.27
N GLN A 117 30.76 -2.80 6.13
CA GLN A 117 32.21 -2.91 6.03
C GLN A 117 32.66 -3.62 4.75
N ASP A 118 31.93 -4.63 4.31
CA ASP A 118 32.23 -5.34 3.06
C ASP A 118 31.86 -4.49 1.84
N TYR A 119 30.73 -3.79 1.92
CA TYR A 119 30.23 -2.87 0.88
C TYR A 119 31.26 -1.77 0.59
N LYS A 120 31.75 -1.09 1.63
CA LYS A 120 32.78 -0.03 1.50
C LYS A 120 34.08 -0.54 0.88
N LYS A 121 34.54 -1.73 1.28
CA LYS A 121 35.74 -2.34 0.67
C LYS A 121 35.52 -2.66 -0.80
N ALA A 122 34.31 -3.13 -1.15
CA ALA A 122 33.97 -3.45 -2.53
C ALA A 122 33.84 -2.19 -3.41
N GLU A 123 33.39 -1.06 -2.86
CA GLU A 123 33.39 0.22 -3.60
C GLU A 123 34.81 0.72 -3.89
N GLU A 124 35.76 0.43 -3.01
CA GLU A 124 37.19 0.72 -3.22
C GLU A 124 37.82 -0.22 -4.27
N ASP A 125 37.34 -1.46 -4.38
CA ASP A 125 37.85 -2.49 -5.27
C ASP A 125 37.09 -2.54 -6.62
N THR A 126 37.72 -2.08 -7.70
CA THR A 126 37.09 -1.92 -9.03
C THR A 126 36.90 -3.24 -9.82
N GLN A 127 36.75 -4.37 -9.16
CA GLN A 127 36.69 -5.68 -9.83
C GLN A 127 35.31 -5.94 -10.47
N PRO A 128 35.25 -6.28 -11.77
CA PRO A 128 33.99 -6.64 -12.42
C PRO A 128 33.45 -7.97 -11.89
N GLY A 129 32.14 -8.01 -11.58
CA GLY A 129 31.45 -9.19 -11.05
C GLY A 129 31.44 -9.30 -9.52
N GLY A 130 31.53 -8.17 -8.82
CA GLY A 130 31.42 -8.08 -7.37
C GLY A 130 30.08 -8.57 -6.81
N GLU A 131 30.02 -8.69 -5.48
CA GLU A 131 28.82 -9.11 -4.75
C GLU A 131 27.64 -8.15 -4.98
N ASP A 132 26.44 -8.71 -5.11
CA ASP A 132 25.20 -7.93 -5.15
C ASP A 132 24.80 -7.55 -3.72
N PHE A 133 25.26 -6.38 -3.29
CA PHE A 133 24.98 -5.87 -1.94
C PHE A 133 23.51 -5.46 -1.76
N LEU A 134 22.77 -5.13 -2.82
CA LEU A 134 21.32 -4.87 -2.73
C LEU A 134 20.62 -6.15 -2.31
N ALA A 135 20.90 -7.25 -3.02
CA ALA A 135 20.35 -8.57 -2.72
C ALA A 135 20.81 -9.09 -1.35
N ARG A 136 22.10 -8.95 -1.02
CA ARG A 136 22.63 -9.38 0.29
C ARG A 136 21.95 -8.65 1.45
N THR A 137 21.79 -7.34 1.34
CA THR A 137 21.14 -6.52 2.37
C THR A 137 19.67 -6.89 2.51
N HIS A 138 18.96 -7.12 1.40
CA HIS A 138 17.57 -7.55 1.44
C HIS A 138 17.40 -8.95 2.06
N ILE A 139 18.23 -9.92 1.69
CA ILE A 139 18.21 -11.27 2.28
C ILE A 139 18.50 -11.22 3.80
N ALA A 140 19.44 -10.38 4.22
CA ALA A 140 19.75 -10.15 5.62
C ALA A 140 18.56 -9.51 6.37
N LEU A 141 17.87 -8.55 5.75
CA LEU A 141 16.64 -7.96 6.27
C LEU A 141 15.58 -9.05 6.48
N MET A 142 15.25 -9.81 5.43
CA MET A 142 14.27 -10.90 5.48
C MET A 142 14.58 -11.91 6.61
N SER A 143 15.85 -12.24 6.78
CA SER A 143 16.32 -13.18 7.82
C SER A 143 16.27 -12.60 9.23
N SER A 144 16.23 -11.28 9.37
CA SER A 144 16.21 -10.56 10.65
C SER A 144 14.79 -10.17 11.09
N LEU A 145 13.77 -10.39 10.24
CA LEU A 145 12.38 -10.04 10.57
C LEU A 145 11.83 -10.88 11.74
N PRO A 146 11.17 -10.24 12.72
CA PRO A 146 10.29 -10.91 13.67
C PRO A 146 9.24 -11.80 12.98
N THR A 147 8.80 -12.85 13.68
CA THR A 147 7.91 -13.87 13.10
C THR A 147 6.57 -13.34 12.60
N ASP A 148 6.10 -12.23 13.19
CA ASP A 148 4.85 -11.54 12.88
C ASP A 148 4.99 -10.47 11.79
N LEU A 149 6.20 -10.22 11.29
CA LEU A 149 6.45 -9.26 10.21
C LEU A 149 6.84 -9.96 8.91
N ALA A 150 6.57 -9.28 7.81
CA ALA A 150 6.94 -9.67 6.45
C ALA A 150 7.43 -8.45 5.66
N THR A 151 8.02 -8.72 4.50
CA THR A 151 8.50 -7.73 3.54
C THR A 151 8.31 -8.29 2.13
N VAL A 152 8.53 -7.45 1.11
CA VAL A 152 8.48 -7.80 -0.31
C VAL A 152 9.79 -7.38 -0.97
N GLU A 153 9.98 -7.77 -2.22
CA GLU A 153 11.13 -7.32 -3.01
C GLU A 153 11.23 -5.79 -3.00
N PRO A 154 12.43 -5.22 -2.80
CA PRO A 154 12.63 -3.79 -2.81
C PRO A 154 12.43 -3.21 -4.21
N SER A 155 12.25 -1.90 -4.28
CA SER A 155 12.14 -1.18 -5.54
C SER A 155 13.48 -1.02 -6.24
N GLY A 156 13.42 -0.66 -7.53
CA GLY A 156 14.61 -0.20 -8.25
C GLY A 156 14.99 1.26 -7.92
N ALA A 157 14.15 1.96 -7.16
CA ALA A 157 14.42 3.30 -6.66
C ALA A 157 15.32 3.23 -5.42
N TYR A 158 16.10 4.28 -5.20
CA TYR A 158 17.03 4.39 -4.07
C TYR A 158 16.69 5.63 -3.26
N GLY A 159 16.84 5.55 -1.94
CA GLY A 159 16.52 6.64 -1.03
C GLY A 159 17.35 6.53 0.24
N CYS A 160 17.01 7.30 1.26
CA CYS A 160 17.66 7.23 2.57
C CYS A 160 19.21 7.34 2.53
N GLU A 161 19.77 8.11 1.58
CA GLU A 161 21.21 8.11 1.24
C GLU A 161 22.17 8.51 2.39
N ASP A 162 21.65 9.12 3.46
CA ASP A 162 22.41 9.53 4.64
C ASP A 162 22.32 8.52 5.82
N ALA A 163 21.84 7.30 5.58
CA ALA A 163 21.70 6.29 6.62
C ALA A 163 23.06 5.79 7.14
N GLU A 164 23.19 5.67 8.46
CA GLU A 164 24.34 5.03 9.11
C GLU A 164 23.93 3.68 9.75
N PRO A 165 24.63 2.57 9.45
CA PRO A 165 25.82 2.46 8.61
C PRO A 165 25.48 2.51 7.10
N GLU A 166 26.42 3.00 6.30
CA GLU A 166 26.27 3.09 4.83
C GLU A 166 26.05 1.71 4.22
N LEU A 167 24.90 1.54 3.62
CA LEU A 167 24.42 0.33 2.97
C LEU A 167 23.72 0.72 1.67
N PRO A 168 23.47 -0.23 0.77
CA PRO A 168 22.56 0.01 -0.33
C PRO A 168 21.12 0.22 0.19
N GLU A 169 20.49 1.32 -0.20
CA GLU A 169 19.22 1.77 0.34
C GLU A 169 18.11 1.84 -0.73
N ASN A 170 17.62 0.67 -1.16
CA ASN A 170 16.38 0.63 -1.95
C ASN A 170 15.15 0.72 -1.06
N PHE A 171 14.10 1.38 -1.57
CA PHE A 171 12.83 1.45 -0.88
C PHE A 171 12.19 0.06 -0.78
N VAL A 172 11.67 -0.24 0.39
CA VAL A 172 10.99 -1.50 0.71
C VAL A 172 9.88 -1.21 1.72
N VAL A 173 9.00 -2.19 1.90
CA VAL A 173 7.98 -2.14 2.95
C VAL A 173 8.17 -3.28 3.95
N VAL A 174 7.94 -2.97 5.22
CA VAL A 174 7.80 -3.96 6.30
C VAL A 174 6.36 -3.91 6.79
N TYR A 175 5.72 -5.06 7.01
CA TYR A 175 4.29 -5.09 7.34
C TYR A 175 3.92 -6.25 8.26
N GLN A 176 2.82 -6.08 9.01
CA GLN A 176 2.30 -7.14 9.87
C GLN A 176 1.70 -8.28 9.04
N LYS A 177 2.11 -9.52 9.31
CA LYS A 177 1.54 -10.70 8.65
C LYS A 177 0.04 -10.81 8.92
N GLY A 178 -0.71 -11.23 7.89
CA GLY A 178 -2.17 -11.32 7.94
C GLY A 178 -2.88 -9.97 7.83
N LEU A 179 -2.15 -8.88 7.56
CA LEU A 179 -2.74 -7.58 7.24
C LEU A 179 -3.41 -7.59 5.85
N PHE A 180 -2.79 -8.28 4.90
CA PHE A 180 -3.22 -8.33 3.50
C PHE A 180 -3.68 -9.73 3.10
N ASP A 181 -4.67 -9.80 2.22
CA ASP A 181 -4.94 -10.99 1.43
C ASP A 181 -3.94 -11.11 0.26
N ARG A 182 -4.02 -12.22 -0.48
CA ARG A 182 -3.03 -12.54 -1.52
C ARG A 182 -3.07 -11.53 -2.66
N GLU A 183 -4.26 -11.09 -3.05
CA GLU A 183 -4.47 -10.13 -4.13
C GLU A 183 -3.95 -8.74 -3.75
N GLU A 184 -4.23 -8.30 -2.52
CA GLU A 184 -3.67 -7.07 -1.96
C GLU A 184 -2.14 -7.12 -1.89
N GLU A 185 -1.57 -8.24 -1.44
CA GLU A 185 -0.11 -8.44 -1.34
C GLU A 185 0.58 -8.35 -2.71
N ILE A 186 0.03 -9.03 -3.71
CA ILE A 186 0.55 -8.95 -5.09
C ILE A 186 0.48 -7.50 -5.58
N ALA A 187 -0.64 -6.80 -5.39
CA ALA A 187 -0.82 -5.45 -5.92
C ALA A 187 0.24 -4.46 -5.43
N PHE A 188 0.55 -4.45 -4.13
CA PHE A 188 1.60 -3.56 -3.64
C PHE A 188 3.01 -4.12 -3.89
N ALA A 189 3.23 -5.43 -3.87
CA ALA A 189 4.54 -6.03 -4.13
C ALA A 189 5.03 -5.76 -5.56
N SER A 190 4.15 -5.93 -6.56
CA SER A 190 4.48 -5.63 -7.96
C SER A 190 4.79 -4.14 -8.13
N LEU A 191 3.98 -3.29 -7.49
CA LEU A 191 4.22 -1.85 -7.51
C LEU A 191 5.56 -1.48 -6.86
N THR A 192 5.88 -2.02 -5.67
CA THR A 192 7.17 -1.79 -5.01
C THR A 192 8.30 -2.22 -5.92
N LYS A 193 8.23 -3.41 -6.52
CA LYS A 193 9.30 -3.93 -7.38
C LYS A 193 9.60 -3.06 -8.61
N PHE A 194 8.56 -2.52 -9.24
CA PHE A 194 8.69 -1.85 -10.54
C PHE A 194 8.79 -0.33 -10.46
N ILE A 195 8.51 0.28 -9.31
CA ILE A 195 8.67 1.72 -9.18
C ILE A 195 10.16 2.11 -9.28
N THR A 196 10.44 3.11 -10.11
CA THR A 196 11.80 3.56 -10.40
C THR A 196 12.08 4.90 -9.75
N GLN A 197 13.38 5.27 -9.63
CA GLN A 197 13.75 6.58 -9.12
C GLN A 197 13.13 7.72 -9.93
N LYS A 198 13.04 7.53 -11.26
CA LYS A 198 12.42 8.51 -12.15
C LYS A 198 10.94 8.70 -11.82
N ASP A 199 10.20 7.64 -11.54
CA ASP A 199 8.79 7.75 -11.18
C ASP A 199 8.59 8.57 -9.91
N LEU A 200 9.44 8.33 -8.89
CA LEU A 200 9.38 9.07 -7.63
C LEU A 200 9.76 10.54 -7.81
N SER A 201 10.83 10.83 -8.53
CA SER A 201 11.26 12.21 -8.80
C SER A 201 10.22 12.99 -9.62
N ASP A 202 9.68 12.40 -10.68
CA ASP A 202 8.63 13.04 -11.50
C ASP A 202 7.37 13.31 -10.65
N LEU A 203 6.98 12.37 -9.77
CA LEU A 203 5.85 12.53 -8.87
C LEU A 203 6.07 13.59 -7.79
N ALA A 204 7.28 13.69 -7.26
CA ALA A 204 7.66 14.71 -6.29
C ALA A 204 7.57 16.11 -6.91
N GLU A 205 8.16 16.31 -8.11
CA GLU A 205 8.05 17.55 -8.88
C GLU A 205 6.59 17.91 -9.17
N ASP A 206 5.81 16.94 -9.63
CA ASP A 206 4.39 17.11 -9.91
C ASP A 206 3.58 17.48 -8.66
N ALA A 207 3.93 16.91 -7.50
CA ALA A 207 3.27 17.20 -6.23
C ALA A 207 3.54 18.64 -5.77
N GLU A 208 4.76 19.14 -5.97
CA GLU A 208 5.12 20.54 -5.72
C GLU A 208 4.33 21.49 -6.63
N GLU A 209 4.32 21.24 -7.94
CA GLU A 209 3.58 22.08 -8.90
C GLU A 209 2.08 22.12 -8.62
N LYS A 210 1.51 20.98 -8.21
CA LYS A 210 0.07 20.82 -7.95
C LYS A 210 -0.32 21.19 -6.52
N GLY A 211 0.65 21.35 -5.61
CA GLY A 211 0.43 21.52 -4.17
C GLY A 211 -0.27 20.32 -3.51
N SER A 212 -0.18 19.13 -4.09
CA SER A 212 -0.90 17.93 -3.62
C SER A 212 -0.29 16.63 -4.17
N VAL A 213 0.33 15.86 -3.27
CA VAL A 213 0.82 14.49 -3.55
C VAL A 213 -0.32 13.58 -4.01
N GLU A 214 -1.47 13.64 -3.34
CA GLU A 214 -2.67 12.86 -3.70
C GLU A 214 -3.09 13.09 -5.15
N LYS A 215 -3.07 14.36 -5.60
CA LYS A 215 -3.43 14.70 -6.98
C LYS A 215 -2.38 14.23 -7.99
N ALA A 216 -1.10 14.43 -7.70
CA ALA A 216 0.00 13.97 -8.55
C ALA A 216 -0.05 12.45 -8.76
N VAL A 217 -0.12 11.68 -7.66
CA VAL A 217 -0.20 10.22 -7.69
C VAL A 217 -1.45 9.75 -8.45
N ARG A 218 -2.60 10.36 -8.20
CA ARG A 218 -3.85 9.99 -8.90
C ARG A 218 -3.76 10.16 -10.41
N GLU A 219 -3.17 11.27 -10.86
CA GLU A 219 -2.99 11.56 -12.29
C GLU A 219 -1.97 10.60 -12.93
N TRP A 220 -0.83 10.37 -12.28
CA TRP A 220 0.17 9.38 -12.71
C TRP A 220 -0.41 7.97 -12.81
N MET A 221 -1.22 7.55 -11.84
CA MET A 221 -1.87 6.24 -11.89
C MET A 221 -2.96 6.13 -12.96
N GLN A 222 -3.41 7.23 -13.57
CA GLN A 222 -4.34 7.23 -14.70
C GLN A 222 -3.62 7.20 -16.05
N SER A 223 -2.39 7.74 -16.12
CA SER A 223 -1.60 7.83 -17.34
C SER A 223 -0.61 6.68 -17.54
N SER A 224 0.02 6.20 -16.47
CA SER A 224 1.16 5.28 -16.53
C SER A 224 1.09 4.15 -15.48
N GLY A 225 0.50 4.40 -14.30
CA GLY A 225 0.50 3.42 -13.20
C GLY A 225 -0.44 2.22 -13.36
N GLY A 226 -1.29 2.17 -14.39
CA GLY A 226 -2.13 1.00 -14.71
C GLY A 226 -1.30 -0.18 -15.25
N ASP A 227 -0.35 0.10 -16.13
CA ASP A 227 0.45 -0.92 -16.81
C ASP A 227 1.42 -1.67 -15.85
N ILE A 228 1.80 -1.03 -14.75
CA ILE A 228 2.66 -1.60 -13.69
C ILE A 228 1.89 -2.67 -12.89
N VAL A 229 0.59 -2.46 -12.66
CA VAL A 229 -0.28 -3.37 -11.90
C VAL A 229 -0.84 -4.49 -12.80
N ASP A 230 -1.05 -4.22 -14.08
CA ASP A 230 -1.63 -5.18 -15.04
C ASP A 230 -0.60 -6.14 -15.69
N SER A 231 0.71 -5.96 -15.44
CA SER A 231 1.77 -6.82 -16.04
C SER A 231 1.82 -8.26 -15.53
N GLU A 232 1.06 -8.65 -14.51
CA GLU A 232 0.99 -10.04 -14.00
C GLU A 232 -0.28 -10.81 -14.44
N GLY A 233 -0.76 -10.51 -15.63
CA GLY A 233 -1.90 -11.19 -16.27
C GLY A 233 -1.56 -12.30 -17.27
N ASP A 234 -0.30 -12.70 -17.47
CA ASP A 234 0.03 -13.76 -18.46
C ASP A 234 -0.04 -15.17 -17.87
N SER A 235 -1.27 -15.67 -17.74
CA SER A 235 -1.54 -17.11 -17.63
C SER A 235 -1.26 -17.82 -18.96
N ALA A 236 0.02 -18.06 -19.27
CA ALA A 236 0.44 -18.89 -20.39
C ALA A 236 1.42 -19.98 -19.95
N SER A 237 0.97 -20.88 -19.07
CA SER A 237 1.58 -22.21 -18.93
C SER A 237 0.53 -23.27 -19.24
N THR A 238 0.25 -23.41 -20.53
CA THR A 238 -0.47 -24.57 -21.04
C THR A 238 0.45 -25.78 -20.91
N GLY A 239 0.32 -26.50 -19.79
CA GLY A 239 0.84 -27.85 -19.63
C GLY A 239 0.13 -28.80 -20.60
N GLY A 240 0.61 -28.85 -21.85
CA GLY A 240 0.22 -29.84 -22.85
C GLY A 240 1.31 -30.89 -22.97
N SER A 241 1.19 -31.99 -22.21
CA SER A 241 1.97 -33.19 -22.47
C SER A 241 1.37 -33.93 -23.66
N ASP A 242 1.89 -33.70 -24.86
CA ASP A 242 1.61 -34.56 -26.01
C ASP A 242 2.50 -35.81 -25.94
N LEU A 243 2.02 -36.81 -25.21
CA LEU A 243 2.41 -38.20 -25.44
C LEU A 243 1.69 -38.69 -26.70
N THR A 244 2.38 -38.68 -27.84
CA THR A 244 1.96 -39.51 -28.97
C THR A 244 2.91 -40.68 -29.14
N SER A 245 2.33 -41.85 -28.90
CA SER A 245 2.87 -43.16 -29.20
C SER A 245 2.78 -43.40 -30.70
N SER A 246 3.89 -43.78 -31.35
CA SER A 246 3.97 -44.68 -32.52
C SER A 246 5.42 -45.08 -32.77
#